data_AF-A0A959SBM4-F1
#
_entry.id   AF-A0A959SBM4-F1
#
_cell.length_a   1.000
_cell.length_b   1.000
_cell.length_c   1.000
_cell.angle_alpha   90.00
_cell.angle_beta   90.00
_cell.angle_gamma   90.00
#
_symmetry.space_group_name_H-M   'P 1'
#
loop_
_entity.id
_entity.type
_entity.pdbx_description
1 polymer ?
#
loop_
_entity_poly.entity_id
_entity_poly.type
_entity_poly.pdbx_seq_one_letter_code
_entity_poly.pdbx_strand_id
1 'polypeptide(L)'
;MRRNRSREPLFYENLTIDSAGAQGKAIAKHEGMVVFVTGAVPGDVVDVRVTKKKSNYAEAITTRIVSPSPDRVPAFCAHFGTCGGCKWQDLAYPKQLEYKQQQVIDNLERLGGLTLPPVTPIMPSQGLRHYRNKLEFTFCNSRWFTKEEMGATQNAPSGDPGSEAGMTTDRNALGFHIPQRFDRVLDIRECHLQPEPSDSIRRYFREHARTHGLSFYDVREHQGFLRTLLIRTTTTGECMVLLAVGHEDVEARERILGELVEGFPQLTSVLWTVNTKKNDTIYDLDIHTFHGRDHLIEELPDGPGGDPLKFRIGPKTFFQTNPQQTIAMYRLTRDLAGLTGQENVYDLYCGAGSITLYLAAQAKHVAGVELVPESVADARVNAALNGIRNVSFTSGDMKKVMDAEFVQRNGRPDVVVTDPPRAGMDEPVVRHLLELAPPRIVYVSCNPATQARDLALLNDAYRIDFVQPVDMFPHTYHVENVVRLVKR
;
A
#
# COMPACT_ATOMS: atom_id res chain seq x y z
N MET A 1 -35.95 22.03 -12.58
CA MET A 1 -34.73 22.53 -11.91
C MET A 1 -35.02 22.83 -10.44
N ARG A 2 -34.69 21.93 -9.51
CA ARG A 2 -34.72 22.23 -8.07
C ARG A 2 -33.50 23.10 -7.75
N ARG A 3 -33.72 24.39 -7.50
CA ARG A 3 -32.71 25.32 -6.97
C ARG A 3 -32.12 24.73 -5.68
N ASN A 4 -30.84 24.39 -5.73
CA ASN A 4 -30.07 23.92 -4.59
C ASN A 4 -29.91 25.12 -3.63
N ARG A 5 -30.78 25.24 -2.61
CA ARG A 5 -30.59 26.23 -1.53
C ARG A 5 -29.27 25.89 -0.85
N SER A 6 -28.26 26.76 -0.95
CA SER A 6 -27.03 26.62 -0.17
C SER A 6 -27.41 26.71 1.30
N ARG A 7 -27.47 25.56 1.98
CA ARG A 7 -27.54 25.55 3.44
C ARG A 7 -26.29 26.24 3.96
N GLU A 8 -26.46 27.13 4.93
CA GLU A 8 -25.33 27.72 5.64
C GLU A 8 -24.41 26.60 6.15
N PRO A 9 -23.09 26.82 6.15
CA PRO A 9 -22.17 25.80 6.62
C PRO A 9 -22.44 25.53 8.10
N LEU A 10 -22.66 24.25 8.44
CA LEU A 10 -22.89 23.82 9.81
C LEU A 10 -21.52 23.64 10.50
N PHE A 11 -21.38 24.22 11.68
CA PHE A 11 -20.20 24.10 12.53
C PHE A 11 -20.57 23.45 13.85
N TYR A 12 -19.67 22.63 14.38
CA TYR A 12 -19.72 22.17 15.76
C TYR A 12 -18.46 22.68 16.47
N GLU A 13 -18.63 23.24 17.66
CA GLU A 13 -17.54 23.82 18.44
C GLU A 13 -17.18 22.92 19.62
N ASN A 14 -15.92 22.99 20.04
CA ASN A 14 -15.38 22.29 21.21
C ASN A 14 -15.69 20.78 21.24
N LEU A 15 -15.64 20.15 20.07
CA LEU A 15 -15.87 18.72 19.93
C LEU A 15 -14.64 17.96 20.43
N THR A 16 -14.81 17.14 21.47
CA THR A 16 -13.75 16.26 21.97
C THR A 16 -13.63 15.04 21.07
N ILE A 17 -12.42 14.72 20.65
CA ILE A 17 -12.14 13.54 19.85
C ILE A 17 -11.91 12.34 20.76
N ASP A 18 -12.76 11.33 20.61
CA ASP A 18 -12.82 10.15 21.46
C ASP A 18 -11.80 9.09 21.05
N SER A 19 -11.70 8.80 19.74
CA SER A 19 -10.91 7.67 19.25
C SER A 19 -10.50 7.81 17.79
N ALA A 20 -9.57 6.94 17.35
CA ALA A 20 -9.22 6.80 15.95
C ALA A 20 -10.30 5.96 15.24
N GLY A 21 -10.65 6.37 14.02
CA GLY A 21 -11.61 5.69 13.16
C GLY A 21 -10.99 5.18 11.86
N ALA A 22 -11.87 4.67 10.99
CA ALA A 22 -11.46 4.16 9.69
C ALA A 22 -10.83 5.25 8.82
N GLN A 23 -9.91 4.82 7.94
CA GLN A 23 -9.27 5.67 6.93
C GLN A 23 -8.49 6.88 7.49
N GLY A 24 -8.03 6.78 8.74
CA GLY A 24 -7.28 7.85 9.41
C GLY A 24 -8.14 9.03 9.84
N LYS A 25 -9.48 8.89 9.80
CA LYS A 25 -10.39 9.87 10.41
C LYS A 25 -10.44 9.64 11.91
N ALA A 26 -10.66 10.70 12.68
CA ALA A 26 -10.95 10.60 14.10
C ALA A 26 -12.47 10.49 14.33
N ILE A 27 -12.86 9.98 15.50
CA ILE A 27 -14.25 9.79 15.89
C ILE A 27 -14.54 10.68 17.09
N ALA A 28 -15.67 11.36 17.03
CA ALA A 28 -16.26 12.08 18.15
C ALA A 28 -17.76 11.80 18.22
N LYS A 29 -18.38 12.12 19.35
CA LYS A 29 -19.84 12.11 19.49
C LYS A 29 -20.37 13.51 19.73
N HIS A 30 -21.45 13.85 19.03
CA HIS A 30 -22.17 15.11 19.20
C HIS A 30 -23.67 14.84 19.22
N GLU A 31 -24.34 15.14 20.33
CA GLU A 31 -25.80 14.94 20.49
C GLU A 31 -26.27 13.51 20.12
N GLY A 32 -25.50 12.49 20.52
CA GLY A 32 -25.81 11.09 20.20
C GLY A 32 -25.46 10.64 18.77
N MET A 33 -24.98 11.55 17.92
CA MET A 33 -24.51 11.25 16.56
C MET A 33 -23.00 11.00 16.53
N VAL A 34 -22.57 10.00 15.75
CA VAL A 34 -21.15 9.76 15.47
C VAL A 34 -20.66 10.77 14.42
N VAL A 35 -19.55 11.45 14.71
CA VAL A 35 -18.93 12.43 13.81
C VAL A 35 -17.55 11.94 13.41
N PHE A 36 -17.34 11.72 12.12
CA PHE A 36 -16.03 11.38 11.55
C PHE A 36 -15.28 12.66 11.19
N VAL A 37 -14.18 12.94 11.89
CA VAL A 37 -13.44 14.20 11.81
C VAL A 37 -12.13 13.99 11.07
N THR A 38 -11.87 14.80 10.04
CA THR A 38 -10.58 14.84 9.34
C THR A 38 -9.68 15.91 9.94
N GLY A 39 -8.39 15.61 10.11
CA GLY A 39 -7.39 16.59 10.59
C GLY A 39 -7.34 16.75 12.11
N ALA A 40 -7.85 15.77 12.86
CA ALA A 40 -7.74 15.70 14.32
C ALA A 40 -7.22 14.33 14.74
N VAL A 41 -6.73 14.23 15.97
CA VAL A 41 -6.30 12.98 16.61
C VAL A 41 -7.02 12.83 17.96
N PRO A 42 -7.12 11.61 18.51
CA PRO A 42 -7.80 11.40 19.79
C PRO A 42 -7.19 12.22 20.92
N GLY A 43 -8.05 12.76 21.80
CA GLY A 43 -7.69 13.70 22.85
C GLY A 43 -7.70 15.17 22.44
N ASP A 44 -7.82 15.48 21.14
CA ASP A 44 -8.02 16.87 20.72
C ASP A 44 -9.40 17.38 21.14
N VAL A 45 -9.49 18.68 21.40
CA VAL A 45 -10.73 19.46 21.37
C VAL A 45 -10.69 20.37 20.16
N VAL A 46 -11.66 20.23 19.25
CA VAL A 46 -11.66 20.89 17.94
C VAL A 46 -12.97 21.58 17.61
N ASP A 47 -12.86 22.65 16.84
CA ASP A 47 -13.99 23.17 16.06
C ASP A 47 -13.94 22.55 14.68
N VAL A 48 -15.09 22.13 14.19
CA VAL A 48 -15.22 21.41 12.93
C VAL A 48 -16.30 21.99 12.05
N ARG A 49 -16.07 21.97 10.74
CA ARG A 49 -17.08 22.24 9.73
C ARG A 49 -17.64 20.95 9.19
N VAL A 50 -18.94 20.75 9.31
CA VAL A 50 -19.64 19.56 8.79
C VAL A 50 -19.68 19.65 7.26
N THR A 51 -19.14 18.62 6.60
CA THR A 51 -19.14 18.50 5.13
C THR A 51 -20.29 17.64 4.64
N LYS A 52 -20.77 16.72 5.46
CA LYS A 52 -21.87 15.81 5.14
C LYS A 52 -22.59 15.41 6.43
N LYS A 53 -23.92 15.43 6.41
CA LYS A 53 -24.76 14.97 7.53
C LYS A 53 -25.75 13.92 7.04
N LYS A 54 -25.81 12.79 7.73
CA LYS A 54 -26.79 11.70 7.57
C LYS A 54 -27.58 11.55 8.88
N SER A 55 -28.54 10.62 8.91
CA SER A 55 -29.41 10.41 10.07
C SER A 55 -28.65 9.92 11.30
N ASN A 56 -27.62 9.09 11.12
CA ASN A 56 -26.88 8.42 12.18
C ASN A 56 -25.40 8.83 12.28
N TYR A 57 -24.88 9.56 11.30
CA TYR A 57 -23.50 10.05 11.32
C TYR A 57 -23.32 11.37 10.58
N ALA A 58 -22.22 12.06 10.89
CA ALA A 58 -21.73 13.20 10.13
C ALA A 58 -20.26 13.01 9.73
N GLU A 59 -19.85 13.67 8.64
CA GLU A 59 -18.44 13.85 8.28
C GLU A 59 -18.11 15.33 8.43
N ALA A 60 -16.96 15.62 9.03
CA ALA A 60 -16.51 16.98 9.31
C ALA A 60 -15.00 17.12 9.08
N ILE A 61 -14.57 18.36 8.88
CA ILE A 61 -13.16 18.73 8.75
C ILE A 61 -12.83 19.72 9.86
N THR A 62 -11.72 19.47 10.56
CA THR A 62 -11.19 20.36 11.59
C THR A 62 -10.89 21.73 11.01
N THR A 63 -11.45 22.77 11.61
CA THR A 63 -11.19 24.17 11.27
C THR A 63 -10.26 24.83 12.26
N ARG A 64 -10.30 24.41 13.53
CA ARG A 64 -9.42 24.91 14.59
C ARG A 64 -9.20 23.83 15.64
N ILE A 65 -7.97 23.68 16.11
CA ILE A 65 -7.65 22.91 17.30
C ILE A 65 -7.72 23.88 18.48
N VAL A 66 -8.68 23.67 19.39
CA VAL A 66 -8.89 24.48 20.58
C VAL A 66 -7.95 24.05 21.70
N SER A 67 -7.84 22.73 21.91
CA SER A 67 -6.87 22.14 22.83
C SER A 67 -6.24 20.92 22.14
N PRO A 68 -4.91 20.90 21.93
CA PRO A 68 -4.25 19.75 21.32
C PRO A 68 -4.19 18.57 22.29
N SER A 69 -4.30 17.36 21.75
CA SER A 69 -4.01 16.12 22.47
C SER A 69 -2.55 16.11 22.97
N PRO A 70 -2.28 15.57 24.18
CA PRO A 70 -0.91 15.38 24.66
C PRO A 70 -0.10 14.39 23.81
N ASP A 71 -0.77 13.55 23.02
CA ASP A 71 -0.13 12.56 22.14
C ASP A 71 0.26 13.15 20.77
N ARG A 72 0.02 14.44 20.53
CA ARG A 72 0.45 15.09 19.29
C ARG A 72 1.96 15.22 19.23
N VAL A 73 2.50 15.04 18.02
CA VAL A 73 3.91 15.32 17.71
C VAL A 73 4.00 16.19 16.46
N PRO A 74 5.07 16.98 16.27
CA PRO A 74 5.27 17.70 15.02
C PRO A 74 5.44 16.73 13.85
N ALA A 75 4.65 16.92 12.79
CA ALA A 75 4.85 16.18 11.55
C ALA A 75 6.16 16.62 10.88
N PHE A 76 6.97 15.66 10.46
CA PHE A 76 8.28 15.96 9.86
C PHE A 76 8.18 16.21 8.35
N CYS A 77 7.16 15.69 7.67
CA CYS A 77 6.95 15.92 6.25
C CYS A 77 6.23 17.25 6.03
N ALA A 78 6.85 18.15 5.25
CA ALA A 78 6.25 19.43 4.88
C ALA A 78 4.93 19.29 4.08
N HIS A 79 4.68 18.11 3.49
CA HIS A 79 3.47 17.82 2.72
C HIS A 79 2.35 17.18 3.57
N PHE A 80 2.60 16.91 4.86
CA PHE A 80 1.62 16.27 5.74
C PHE A 80 0.34 17.11 5.87
N GLY A 81 -0.81 16.45 6.07
CA GLY A 81 -2.12 17.09 6.12
C GLY A 81 -2.73 17.36 4.73
N THR A 82 -1.91 17.61 3.71
CA THR A 82 -2.37 17.77 2.30
C THR A 82 -2.15 16.50 1.49
N CYS A 83 -0.97 15.89 1.58
CA CYS A 83 -0.63 14.66 0.89
C CYS A 83 -1.50 13.48 1.38
N GLY A 84 -1.94 12.64 0.44
CA GLY A 84 -2.73 11.46 0.74
C GLY A 84 -1.95 10.32 1.43
N GLY A 85 -0.62 10.32 1.34
CA GLY A 85 0.23 9.16 1.68
C GLY A 85 0.36 8.87 3.18
N CYS A 86 0.37 9.90 4.03
CA CYS A 86 0.46 9.75 5.49
C CYS A 86 -0.72 10.42 6.18
N LYS A 87 -1.25 9.79 7.23
CA LYS A 87 -2.43 10.25 7.98
C LYS A 87 -2.16 10.56 9.45
N TRP A 88 -1.10 10.01 10.03
CA TRP A 88 -0.83 10.11 11.47
C TRP A 88 0.63 10.53 11.77
N GLN A 89 1.28 11.35 10.94
CA GLN A 89 2.61 11.88 11.34
C GLN A 89 2.52 12.84 12.52
N ASP A 90 1.34 13.40 12.79
CA ASP A 90 1.05 14.29 13.90
C ASP A 90 0.60 13.58 15.17
N LEU A 91 0.68 12.24 15.21
CA LEU A 91 0.34 11.39 16.37
C LEU A 91 1.56 10.57 16.80
N ALA A 92 1.84 10.54 18.11
CA ALA A 92 2.93 9.76 18.68
C ALA A 92 2.86 8.29 18.23
N TYR A 93 4.00 7.73 17.83
CA TYR A 93 4.04 6.38 17.25
C TYR A 93 3.45 5.28 18.14
N PRO A 94 3.69 5.25 19.48
CA PRO A 94 3.03 4.29 20.36
C PRO A 94 1.50 4.33 20.28
N LYS A 95 0.90 5.52 20.12
CA LYS A 95 -0.55 5.64 19.93
C LYS A 95 -1.04 5.11 18.59
N GLN A 96 -0.24 5.26 17.53
CA GLN A 96 -0.55 4.65 16.23
C GLN A 96 -0.66 3.13 16.37
N LEU A 97 0.26 2.52 17.11
CA LEU A 97 0.26 1.09 17.40
C LEU A 97 -0.97 0.66 18.21
N GLU A 98 -1.28 1.38 19.30
CA GLU A 98 -2.47 1.14 20.12
C GLU A 98 -3.75 1.15 19.26
N TYR A 99 -3.93 2.16 18.40
CA TYR A 99 -5.13 2.26 17.56
C TYR A 99 -5.20 1.19 16.48
N LYS A 100 -4.08 0.82 15.86
CA LYS A 100 -4.04 -0.29 14.89
C LYS A 100 -4.38 -1.62 15.54
N GLN A 101 -3.86 -1.86 16.74
CA GLN A 101 -4.19 -3.06 17.51
C GLN A 101 -5.68 -3.08 17.86
N GLN A 102 -6.22 -1.97 18.37
CA GLN A 102 -7.64 -1.88 18.69
C GLN A 102 -8.51 -2.08 17.45
N GLN A 103 -8.09 -1.57 16.28
CA GLN A 103 -8.80 -1.78 15.02
C GLN A 103 -8.87 -3.27 14.64
N VAL A 104 -7.81 -4.05 14.85
CA VAL A 104 -7.85 -5.50 14.61
C VAL A 104 -8.83 -6.17 15.57
N ILE A 105 -8.72 -5.89 16.88
CA ILE A 105 -9.59 -6.48 17.91
C ILE A 105 -11.06 -6.15 17.63
N ASP A 106 -11.38 -4.87 17.41
CA ASP A 106 -12.75 -4.41 17.14
C ASP A 106 -13.33 -5.07 15.87
N ASN A 107 -12.54 -5.21 14.81
CA ASN A 107 -13.02 -5.86 13.58
C ASN A 107 -13.29 -7.36 13.81
N LEU A 108 -12.36 -8.08 14.42
CA LEU A 108 -12.51 -9.52 14.62
C LEU A 108 -13.64 -9.85 15.62
N GLU A 109 -13.71 -9.15 16.76
CA GLU A 109 -14.73 -9.41 17.78
C GLU A 109 -16.10 -8.83 17.41
N ARG A 110 -16.18 -7.53 17.07
CA ARG A 110 -17.48 -6.85 16.91
C ARG A 110 -18.08 -7.05 15.54
N LEU A 111 -17.28 -7.06 14.47
CA LEU A 111 -17.80 -7.33 13.12
C LEU A 111 -17.87 -8.82 12.83
N GLY A 112 -16.84 -9.58 13.24
CA GLY A 112 -16.77 -11.03 13.02
C GLY A 112 -17.58 -11.86 14.01
N GLY A 113 -17.91 -11.34 15.20
CA GLY A 113 -18.52 -12.12 16.26
C GLY A 113 -17.61 -13.24 16.79
N LEU A 114 -16.29 -13.09 16.61
CA LEU A 114 -15.30 -14.13 16.90
C LEU A 114 -14.86 -14.09 18.35
N THR A 115 -14.58 -15.26 18.92
CA THR A 115 -13.88 -15.37 20.21
C THR A 115 -12.39 -15.44 19.95
N LEU A 116 -11.62 -14.52 20.53
CA LEU A 116 -10.18 -14.45 20.35
C LEU A 116 -9.42 -14.97 21.57
N PRO A 117 -8.23 -15.56 21.37
CA PRO A 117 -7.24 -15.67 22.44
C PRO A 117 -6.71 -14.28 22.83
N PRO A 118 -5.91 -14.15 23.90
CA PRO A 118 -5.18 -12.92 24.16
C PRO A 118 -4.40 -12.48 22.91
N VAL A 119 -4.75 -11.31 22.36
CA VAL A 119 -4.11 -10.76 21.17
C VAL A 119 -2.71 -10.32 21.52
N THR A 120 -1.73 -10.75 20.73
CA THR A 120 -0.34 -10.35 20.94
C THR A 120 -0.15 -8.85 20.65
N PRO A 121 0.74 -8.16 21.38
CA PRO A 121 1.03 -6.76 21.10
C PRO A 121 1.45 -6.56 19.64
N ILE A 122 0.90 -5.55 18.97
CA ILE A 122 1.21 -5.23 17.57
C ILE A 122 2.72 -5.16 17.36
N MET A 123 3.19 -5.83 16.31
CA MET A 123 4.58 -5.81 15.93
C MET A 123 4.92 -4.42 15.36
N PRO A 124 5.81 -3.64 15.99
CA PRO A 124 6.15 -2.31 15.51
C PRO A 124 7.01 -2.41 14.25
N SER A 125 6.94 -1.35 13.43
CA SER A 125 7.83 -1.18 12.30
C SER A 125 9.26 -0.92 12.77
N GLN A 126 10.25 -1.48 12.05
CA GLN A 126 11.66 -1.27 12.38
C GLN A 126 12.16 0.12 11.98
N GLY A 127 11.46 0.78 11.04
CA GLY A 127 11.77 2.13 10.59
C GLY A 127 10.49 2.92 10.32
N LEU A 128 10.47 4.19 10.72
CA LEU A 128 9.33 5.10 10.54
C LEU A 128 9.43 5.94 9.25
N ARG A 129 10.62 5.97 8.64
CA ARG A 129 10.94 6.70 7.42
C ARG A 129 11.70 5.80 6.47
N HIS A 130 11.65 6.12 5.17
CA HIS A 130 12.40 5.43 4.11
C HIS A 130 12.20 3.91 4.08
N TYR A 131 11.04 3.44 4.54
CA TYR A 131 10.74 2.02 4.63
C TYR A 131 10.13 1.47 3.33
N ARG A 132 9.59 2.32 2.45
CA ARG A 132 8.97 1.90 1.19
C ARG A 132 10.03 1.64 0.13
N ASN A 133 9.99 0.44 -0.44
CA ASN A 133 10.82 0.03 -1.55
C ASN A 133 10.18 0.32 -2.92
N LYS A 134 8.96 0.87 -2.95
CA LYS A 134 8.23 1.23 -4.17
C LYS A 134 7.42 2.51 -3.95
N LEU A 135 7.59 3.48 -4.83
CA LEU A 135 6.70 4.63 -4.99
C LEU A 135 6.31 4.81 -6.45
N GLU A 136 5.14 5.41 -6.65
CA GLU A 136 4.62 5.77 -7.96
C GLU A 136 4.10 7.20 -7.89
N PHE A 137 4.68 8.05 -8.73
CA PHE A 137 4.36 9.47 -8.82
C PHE A 137 3.60 9.73 -10.13
N THR A 138 2.67 10.67 -10.09
CA THR A 138 1.89 11.11 -11.24
C THR A 138 2.42 12.45 -11.73
N PHE A 139 2.66 12.56 -13.04
CA PHE A 139 2.82 13.83 -13.74
C PHE A 139 1.42 14.36 -14.06
N CYS A 140 1.13 15.58 -13.66
CA CYS A 140 -0.16 16.23 -13.92
C CYS A 140 0.01 17.72 -14.22
N ASN A 141 -0.69 18.22 -15.23
CA ASN A 141 -0.76 19.66 -15.57
C ASN A 141 -1.79 20.45 -14.73
N SER A 142 -2.37 19.81 -13.71
CA SER A 142 -3.44 20.33 -12.86
C SER A 142 -3.01 20.22 -11.39
N ARG A 143 -1.95 20.96 -11.05
CA ARG A 143 -1.39 21.06 -9.71
C ARG A 143 -2.43 21.51 -8.69
N TRP A 144 -2.36 20.90 -7.51
CA TRP A 144 -3.01 21.39 -6.31
C TRP A 144 -2.13 22.44 -5.63
N PHE A 145 -2.69 23.62 -5.39
CA PHE A 145 -2.05 24.67 -4.60
C PHE A 145 -2.47 24.54 -3.15
N THR A 146 -1.50 24.61 -2.24
CA THR A 146 -1.74 24.62 -0.79
C THR A 146 -2.48 25.89 -0.37
N LYS A 147 -3.05 25.88 0.85
CA LYS A 147 -3.74 27.08 1.36
C LYS A 147 -2.77 28.23 1.56
N GLU A 148 -1.52 27.96 1.94
CA GLU A 148 -0.48 28.98 2.07
C GLU A 148 -0.19 29.63 0.71
N GLU A 149 -0.04 28.82 -0.35
CA GLU A 149 0.16 29.29 -1.72
C GLU A 149 -1.05 30.08 -2.27
N MET A 150 -2.28 29.68 -1.91
CA MET A 150 -3.50 30.42 -2.29
C MET A 150 -3.79 31.64 -1.40
N GLY A 151 -3.29 31.67 -0.17
CA GLY A 151 -3.40 32.83 0.73
C GLY A 151 -2.46 33.95 0.33
N ALA A 152 -1.27 33.60 -0.16
CA ALA A 152 -0.34 34.52 -0.78
C ALA A 152 -0.93 35.23 -2.02
N THR A 153 -1.91 34.62 -2.71
CA THR A 153 -2.57 35.23 -3.87
C THR A 153 -3.75 36.15 -3.54
N GLN A 154 -4.31 36.11 -2.31
CA GLN A 154 -5.43 36.98 -1.92
C GLN A 154 -5.01 38.32 -1.31
N ASN A 155 -3.77 38.44 -0.82
CA ASN A 155 -3.23 39.68 -0.23
C ASN A 155 -2.28 40.46 -1.17
N ALA A 156 -2.18 40.06 -2.43
CA ALA A 156 -1.44 40.83 -3.43
C ALA A 156 -2.27 42.04 -3.87
N PRO A 157 -1.77 43.29 -3.74
CA PRO A 157 -2.45 44.46 -4.25
C PRO A 157 -2.65 44.27 -5.76
N SER A 158 -3.89 44.39 -6.22
CA SER A 158 -4.21 44.41 -7.63
C SER A 158 -3.54 45.63 -8.28
N GLY A 159 -2.45 45.42 -9.01
CA GLY A 159 -1.98 46.39 -10.02
C GLY A 159 -0.54 46.87 -9.97
N ASP A 160 0.45 46.03 -9.66
CA ASP A 160 1.86 46.39 -9.90
C ASP A 160 2.61 45.29 -10.70
N PRO A 161 2.96 45.53 -11.98
CA PRO A 161 3.59 44.53 -12.86
C PRO A 161 5.09 44.31 -12.59
N GLY A 162 5.57 44.52 -11.36
CA GLY A 162 7.00 44.47 -11.04
C GLY A 162 7.39 43.97 -9.64
N SER A 163 6.49 43.41 -8.82
CA SER A 163 6.85 42.87 -7.50
C SER A 163 7.03 41.35 -7.51
N GLU A 164 8.29 40.89 -7.56
CA GLU A 164 8.72 39.48 -7.50
C GLU A 164 8.59 38.88 -6.08
N ALA A 165 7.36 38.75 -5.58
CA ALA A 165 7.05 37.95 -4.40
C ALA A 165 6.07 36.81 -4.77
N GLY A 166 6.63 35.72 -5.33
CA GLY A 166 6.16 34.36 -5.07
C GLY A 166 4.90 33.82 -5.79
N MET A 167 4.48 34.39 -6.92
CA MET A 167 3.39 33.82 -7.73
C MET A 167 3.92 32.80 -8.74
N THR A 168 3.87 31.50 -8.42
CA THR A 168 4.11 30.46 -9.43
C THR A 168 2.84 30.21 -10.24
N THR A 169 2.87 30.52 -11.53
CA THR A 169 1.82 30.15 -12.50
C THR A 169 1.96 28.69 -12.97
N ASP A 170 3.02 28.01 -12.56
CA ASP A 170 3.27 26.62 -12.93
C ASP A 170 2.17 25.70 -12.37
N ARG A 171 1.41 25.11 -13.31
CA ARG A 171 0.34 24.16 -13.02
C ARG A 171 0.81 22.71 -13.10
N ASN A 172 2.06 22.46 -13.42
CA ASN A 172 2.61 21.12 -13.44
C ASN A 172 2.92 20.63 -12.02
N ALA A 173 2.72 19.34 -11.80
CA ALA A 173 3.01 18.66 -10.54
C ALA A 173 3.56 17.25 -10.82
N LEU A 174 4.59 16.85 -10.08
CA LEU A 174 5.09 15.48 -10.05
C LEU A 174 5.02 14.95 -8.62
N GLY A 175 4.00 14.16 -8.33
CA GLY A 175 3.68 13.80 -6.95
C GLY A 175 2.49 12.86 -6.80
N PHE A 176 1.67 13.11 -5.78
CA PHE A 176 0.55 12.23 -5.43
C PHE A 176 -0.80 12.92 -5.58
N HIS A 177 -1.82 12.14 -5.94
CA HIS A 177 -3.19 12.62 -5.95
C HIS A 177 -3.67 13.06 -4.56
N ILE A 178 -4.44 14.14 -4.51
CA ILE A 178 -5.09 14.60 -3.29
C ILE A 178 -6.29 13.66 -3.01
N PRO A 179 -6.55 13.27 -1.75
CA PRO A 179 -7.73 12.48 -1.42
C PRO A 179 -9.02 13.08 -2.00
N GLN A 180 -9.87 12.23 -2.58
CA GLN A 180 -11.15 12.61 -3.24
C GLN A 180 -11.02 13.46 -4.51
N ARG A 181 -9.81 13.75 -5.00
CA ARG A 181 -9.57 14.53 -6.22
C ARG A 181 -8.56 13.84 -7.12
N PHE A 182 -9.06 12.91 -7.95
CA PHE A 182 -8.24 12.20 -8.94
C PHE A 182 -7.66 13.15 -10.01
N ASP A 183 -8.28 14.31 -10.22
CA ASP A 183 -7.88 15.31 -11.22
C ASP A 183 -6.84 16.32 -10.73
N ARG A 184 -6.33 16.14 -9.51
CA ARG A 184 -5.41 17.07 -8.86
C ARG A 184 -4.26 16.32 -8.20
N VAL A 185 -3.05 16.79 -8.45
CA VAL A 185 -1.83 16.23 -7.88
C VAL A 185 -1.14 17.29 -7.03
N LEU A 186 -0.73 16.90 -5.82
CA LEU A 186 0.17 17.70 -5.01
C LEU A 186 1.58 17.56 -5.57
N ASP A 187 2.22 18.67 -5.92
CA ASP A 187 3.63 18.63 -6.26
C ASP A 187 4.45 18.31 -5.01
N ILE A 188 5.16 17.18 -5.03
CA ILE A 188 5.98 16.77 -3.90
C ILE A 188 7.34 17.47 -4.00
N ARG A 189 7.97 17.78 -2.87
CA ARG A 189 9.34 18.35 -2.84
C ARG A 189 10.35 17.35 -2.29
N GLU A 190 9.90 16.58 -1.32
CA GLU A 190 10.63 15.49 -0.68
C GLU A 190 9.59 14.47 -0.19
N CYS A 191 9.93 13.18 -0.25
CA CYS A 191 9.12 12.09 0.24
C CYS A 191 9.95 11.19 1.15
N HIS A 192 9.79 11.36 2.47
CA HIS A 192 10.48 10.55 3.47
C HIS A 192 9.98 9.09 3.57
N LEU A 193 9.28 8.56 2.56
CA LEU A 193 8.82 7.17 2.54
C LEU A 193 9.77 6.24 1.81
N GLN A 194 10.54 6.70 0.83
CA GLN A 194 11.53 5.91 0.08
C GLN A 194 12.89 6.62 0.15
N PRO A 195 14.01 5.90 0.34
CA PRO A 195 15.33 6.52 0.40
C PRO A 195 15.75 7.10 -0.97
N GLU A 196 16.81 7.92 -0.95
CA GLU A 196 17.54 8.29 -2.17
C GLU A 196 18.02 7.01 -2.92
N PRO A 197 18.07 7.03 -4.26
CA PRO A 197 18.00 8.20 -5.14
C PRO A 197 16.58 8.64 -5.56
N SER A 198 15.51 8.14 -4.92
CA SER A 198 14.12 8.37 -5.37
C SER A 198 13.76 9.84 -5.54
N ASP A 199 14.04 10.68 -4.54
CA ASP A 199 13.73 12.11 -4.62
C ASP A 199 14.61 12.84 -5.64
N SER A 200 15.88 12.47 -5.76
CA SER A 200 16.77 13.03 -6.79
C SER A 200 16.30 12.71 -8.21
N ILE A 201 15.89 11.46 -8.46
CA ILE A 201 15.34 11.04 -9.76
C ILE A 201 14.06 11.81 -10.06
N ARG A 202 13.16 11.95 -9.09
CA ARG A 202 11.92 12.71 -9.26
C ARG A 202 12.19 14.17 -9.58
N ARG A 203 13.12 14.82 -8.87
CA ARG A 203 13.56 16.20 -9.17
C ARG A 203 14.13 16.30 -10.59
N TYR A 204 14.97 15.35 -10.99
CA TYR A 204 15.52 15.28 -12.34
C TYR A 204 14.42 15.29 -13.41
N PHE A 205 13.42 14.40 -13.31
CA PHE A 205 12.32 14.36 -14.28
C PHE A 205 11.54 15.67 -14.34
N ARG A 206 11.29 16.31 -13.19
CA ARG A 206 10.60 17.60 -13.14
C ARG A 206 11.41 18.70 -13.84
N GLU A 207 12.68 18.84 -13.51
CA GLU A 207 13.52 19.89 -14.10
C GLU A 207 13.81 19.62 -15.58
N HIS A 208 14.03 18.37 -15.97
CA HIS A 208 14.23 18.01 -17.37
C HIS A 208 12.98 18.33 -18.21
N ALA A 209 11.78 18.00 -17.70
CA ALA A 209 10.53 18.32 -18.38
C ALA A 209 10.33 19.83 -18.52
N ARG A 210 10.70 20.62 -17.50
CA ARG A 210 10.65 22.09 -17.55
C ARG A 210 11.62 22.67 -18.58
N THR A 211 12.86 22.20 -18.59
CA THR A 211 13.92 22.68 -19.49
C THR A 211 13.61 22.37 -20.96
N HIS A 212 13.05 21.19 -21.24
CA HIS A 212 12.78 20.72 -22.60
C HIS A 212 11.33 20.90 -23.04
N GLY A 213 10.47 21.53 -22.22
CA GLY A 213 9.07 21.79 -22.57
C GLY A 213 8.20 20.53 -22.71
N LEU A 214 8.53 19.44 -22.00
CA LEU A 214 7.76 18.20 -22.04
C LEU A 214 6.41 18.37 -21.33
N SER A 215 5.33 17.96 -21.99
CA SER A 215 3.98 18.10 -21.46
C SER A 215 3.69 17.06 -20.37
N PHE A 216 3.08 17.52 -19.27
CA PHE A 216 2.55 16.65 -18.22
C PHE A 216 1.15 16.20 -18.60
N TYR A 217 0.78 14.98 -18.23
CA TYR A 217 -0.50 14.41 -18.61
C TYR A 217 -1.70 15.14 -17.98
N ASP A 218 -2.69 15.43 -18.82
CA ASP A 218 -4.00 15.91 -18.42
C ASP A 218 -4.96 14.72 -18.33
N VAL A 219 -5.39 14.38 -17.12
CA VAL A 219 -6.28 13.23 -16.90
C VAL A 219 -7.73 13.47 -17.35
N ARG A 220 -8.11 14.71 -17.67
CA ARG A 220 -9.44 15.05 -18.18
C ARG A 220 -9.46 15.09 -19.70
N GLU A 221 -8.48 15.74 -20.29
CA GLU A 221 -8.33 15.83 -21.76
C GLU A 221 -7.69 14.57 -22.34
N HIS A 222 -7.06 13.74 -21.50
CA HIS A 222 -6.33 12.53 -21.87
C HIS A 222 -5.18 12.77 -22.85
N GLN A 223 -4.44 13.87 -22.65
CA GLN A 223 -3.33 14.30 -23.50
C GLN A 223 -2.09 14.60 -22.67
N GLY A 224 -0.93 14.66 -23.32
CA GLY A 224 0.36 14.93 -22.69
C GLY A 224 1.33 13.75 -22.78
N PHE A 225 2.62 14.04 -22.65
CA PHE A 225 3.68 13.07 -22.82
C PHE A 225 3.98 12.33 -21.51
N LEU A 226 4.36 13.00 -20.43
CA LEU A 226 4.76 12.36 -19.18
C LEU A 226 3.53 11.98 -18.34
N ARG A 227 3.40 10.71 -17.95
CA ARG A 227 2.22 10.21 -17.19
C ARG A 227 2.54 9.78 -15.77
N THR A 228 3.33 8.72 -15.60
CA THR A 228 3.70 8.21 -14.28
C THR A 228 5.18 7.87 -14.21
N LEU A 229 5.72 8.02 -13.01
CA LEU A 229 7.10 7.66 -12.66
C LEU A 229 7.04 6.68 -11.51
N LEU A 230 7.37 5.42 -11.78
CA LEU A 230 7.51 4.39 -10.75
C LEU A 230 8.98 4.21 -10.42
N ILE A 231 9.30 4.21 -9.12
CA ILE A 231 10.65 3.97 -8.61
C ILE A 231 10.58 2.80 -7.64
N ARG A 232 11.38 1.76 -7.88
CA ARG A 232 11.58 0.66 -6.96
C ARG A 232 13.03 0.59 -6.51
N THR A 233 13.24 0.21 -5.25
CA THR A 233 14.54 -0.05 -4.66
C THR A 233 14.54 -1.43 -4.00
N THR A 234 15.69 -2.02 -3.74
CA THR A 234 15.81 -3.27 -2.95
C THR A 234 16.69 -3.08 -1.73
N THR A 235 16.66 -4.04 -0.80
CA THR A 235 17.58 -4.04 0.35
C THR A 235 19.04 -4.25 -0.05
N THR A 236 19.29 -4.83 -1.23
CA THR A 236 20.60 -5.00 -1.85
C THR A 236 21.14 -3.73 -2.53
N GLY A 237 20.36 -2.64 -2.55
CA GLY A 237 20.77 -1.36 -3.12
C GLY A 237 20.49 -1.21 -4.62
N GLU A 238 19.76 -2.15 -5.24
CA GLU A 238 19.35 -2.02 -6.63
C GLU A 238 18.22 -1.00 -6.78
N CYS A 239 18.13 -0.34 -7.94
CA CYS A 239 17.15 0.70 -8.21
C CYS A 239 16.60 0.63 -9.64
N MET A 240 15.27 0.57 -9.73
CA MET A 240 14.51 0.56 -10.98
C MET A 240 13.72 1.85 -11.14
N VAL A 241 13.78 2.41 -12.34
CA VAL A 241 12.89 3.49 -12.78
C VAL A 241 12.03 2.97 -13.92
N LEU A 242 10.72 3.22 -13.86
CA LEU A 242 9.80 3.01 -14.97
C LEU A 242 9.09 4.33 -15.29
N LEU A 243 9.30 4.84 -16.50
CA LEU A 243 8.58 5.99 -17.04
C LEU A 243 7.42 5.53 -17.93
N ALA A 244 6.19 5.86 -17.55
CA ALA A 244 5.05 5.72 -18.46
C ALA A 244 4.82 7.03 -19.21
N VAL A 245 4.68 6.94 -20.53
CA VAL A 245 4.37 8.08 -21.41
C VAL A 245 3.00 7.92 -22.07
N GLY A 246 2.35 9.01 -22.47
CA GLY A 246 1.00 9.02 -23.05
C GLY A 246 0.95 8.70 -24.54
N HIS A 247 2.05 8.93 -25.23
CA HIS A 247 2.28 8.61 -26.64
C HIS A 247 3.79 8.48 -26.88
N GLU A 248 4.18 7.88 -27.99
CA GLU A 248 5.59 7.76 -28.33
C GLU A 248 6.13 9.07 -28.93
N ASP A 249 7.23 9.53 -28.34
CA ASP A 249 8.13 10.56 -28.87
C ASP A 249 9.55 10.06 -28.64
N VAL A 250 10.15 9.48 -29.70
CA VAL A 250 11.45 8.80 -29.61
C VAL A 250 12.54 9.76 -29.17
N GLU A 251 12.57 10.99 -29.70
CA GLU A 251 13.61 11.95 -29.38
C GLU A 251 13.51 12.41 -27.92
N ALA A 252 12.31 12.75 -27.46
CA ALA A 252 12.08 13.14 -26.07
C ALA A 252 12.39 12.00 -25.10
N ARG A 253 11.94 10.77 -25.42
CA ARG A 253 12.18 9.56 -24.63
C ARG A 253 13.67 9.23 -24.52
N GLU A 254 14.38 9.20 -25.63
CA GLU A 254 15.81 8.84 -25.63
C GLU A 254 16.65 9.87 -24.90
N ARG A 255 16.33 11.16 -25.07
CA ARG A 255 17.00 12.25 -24.34
C ARG A 255 16.81 12.13 -22.83
N ILE A 256 15.56 12.06 -22.36
CA ILE A 256 15.27 12.06 -20.91
C ILE A 256 15.76 10.79 -20.21
N LEU A 257 15.74 9.63 -20.87
CA LEU A 257 16.24 8.39 -20.29
C LEU A 257 17.76 8.26 -20.43
N GLY A 258 18.36 8.78 -21.50
CA GLY A 258 19.81 8.83 -21.70
C GLY A 258 20.49 9.68 -20.63
N GLU A 259 20.05 10.93 -20.47
CA GLU A 259 20.55 11.83 -19.42
C GLU A 259 20.29 11.29 -18.00
N LEU A 260 19.20 10.54 -17.79
CA LEU A 260 18.94 9.87 -16.51
C LEU A 260 20.02 8.84 -16.20
N VAL A 261 20.38 7.99 -17.17
CA VAL A 261 21.40 6.94 -16.98
C VAL A 261 22.76 7.57 -16.70
N GLU A 262 23.10 8.66 -17.40
CA GLU A 262 24.35 9.41 -17.16
C GLU A 262 24.38 10.07 -15.77
N GLY A 263 23.27 10.67 -15.34
CA GLY A 263 23.16 11.35 -14.05
C GLY A 263 23.03 10.40 -12.85
N PHE A 264 22.59 9.17 -13.07
CA PHE A 264 22.34 8.17 -12.03
C PHE A 264 22.94 6.80 -12.40
N PRO A 265 24.28 6.67 -12.43
CA PRO A 265 24.97 5.44 -12.85
C PRO A 265 24.68 4.22 -11.93
N GLN A 266 24.12 4.44 -10.74
CA GLN A 266 23.68 3.39 -9.81
C GLN A 266 22.35 2.71 -10.22
N LEU A 267 21.65 3.21 -11.25
CA LEU A 267 20.41 2.59 -11.72
C LEU A 267 20.68 1.24 -12.37
N THR A 268 20.08 0.19 -11.81
CA THR A 268 20.22 -1.18 -12.31
C THR A 268 19.19 -1.51 -13.39
N SER A 269 18.10 -0.75 -13.45
CA SER A 269 16.99 -0.95 -14.40
C SER A 269 16.34 0.39 -14.76
N VAL A 270 16.37 0.75 -16.03
CA VAL A 270 15.63 1.90 -16.58
C VAL A 270 14.68 1.39 -17.64
N LEU A 271 13.39 1.54 -17.35
CA LEU A 271 12.30 0.98 -18.13
C LEU A 271 11.37 2.11 -18.59
N TRP A 272 10.62 1.83 -19.64
CA TRP A 272 9.58 2.74 -20.11
C TRP A 272 8.43 1.98 -20.77
N THR A 273 7.28 2.65 -20.91
CA THR A 273 6.11 2.11 -21.60
C THR A 273 5.22 3.22 -22.13
N VAL A 274 4.47 2.94 -23.19
CA VAL A 274 3.41 3.82 -23.67
C VAL A 274 2.08 3.37 -23.09
N ASN A 275 1.47 4.22 -22.27
CA ASN A 275 0.13 4.03 -21.78
C ASN A 275 -0.82 4.99 -22.49
N THR A 276 -1.67 4.47 -23.38
CA THR A 276 -2.71 5.24 -24.08
C THR A 276 -4.08 5.17 -23.40
N LYS A 277 -4.20 4.41 -22.30
CA LYS A 277 -5.47 4.17 -21.60
C LYS A 277 -5.85 5.33 -20.69
N LYS A 278 -7.12 5.38 -20.28
CA LYS A 278 -7.64 6.39 -19.34
C LYS A 278 -7.39 6.07 -17.87
N ASN A 279 -6.50 5.12 -17.59
CA ASN A 279 -6.04 4.72 -16.26
C ASN A 279 -4.52 4.55 -16.27
N ASP A 280 -3.92 4.46 -15.09
CA ASP A 280 -2.47 4.39 -14.93
C ASP A 280 -1.96 2.96 -14.73
N THR A 281 -2.81 1.94 -14.91
CA THR A 281 -2.37 0.54 -14.72
C THR A 281 -1.37 0.13 -15.79
N ILE A 282 -0.34 -0.62 -15.40
CA ILE A 282 0.74 -1.07 -16.30
C ILE A 282 0.70 -2.57 -16.62
N TYR A 283 -0.18 -3.34 -16.00
CA TYR A 283 -0.16 -4.81 -16.02
C TYR A 283 -0.33 -5.39 -17.44
N ASP A 284 -1.16 -4.74 -18.24
CA ASP A 284 -1.52 -5.06 -19.62
C ASP A 284 -0.65 -4.35 -20.67
N LEU A 285 0.37 -3.59 -20.25
CA LEU A 285 1.24 -2.84 -21.16
C LEU A 285 2.56 -3.56 -21.42
N ASP A 286 3.10 -3.41 -22.62
CA ASP A 286 4.47 -3.84 -22.92
C ASP A 286 5.46 -2.88 -22.26
N ILE A 287 6.38 -3.43 -21.47
CA ILE A 287 7.42 -2.67 -20.79
C ILE A 287 8.73 -2.90 -21.52
N HIS A 288 9.38 -1.80 -21.92
CA HIS A 288 10.62 -1.81 -22.67
C HIS A 288 11.79 -1.44 -21.76
N THR A 289 12.88 -2.21 -21.85
CA THR A 289 14.13 -1.89 -21.15
C THR A 289 14.93 -0.89 -21.98
N PHE A 290 15.24 0.25 -21.38
CA PHE A 290 16.15 1.25 -21.96
C PHE A 290 17.59 0.99 -21.55
N HIS A 291 17.84 0.68 -20.27
CA HIS A 291 19.18 0.43 -19.74
C HIS A 291 19.14 -0.60 -18.60
N GLY A 292 20.21 -1.41 -18.51
CA GLY A 292 20.36 -2.42 -17.47
C GLY A 292 19.46 -3.63 -17.68
N ARG A 293 18.82 -4.10 -16.60
CA ARG A 293 17.94 -5.28 -16.61
C ARG A 293 16.47 -4.89 -16.67
N ASP A 294 15.61 -5.84 -17.02
CA ASP A 294 14.14 -5.71 -16.96
C ASP A 294 13.57 -5.97 -15.54
N HIS A 295 14.44 -6.21 -14.56
CA HIS A 295 14.09 -6.59 -13.19
C HIS A 295 15.14 -6.15 -12.17
N LEU A 296 14.75 -6.16 -10.91
CA LEU A 296 15.63 -6.11 -9.74
C LEU A 296 15.78 -7.48 -9.09
N ILE A 297 16.82 -7.64 -8.26
CA ILE A 297 16.99 -8.77 -7.34
C ILE A 297 16.88 -8.27 -5.91
N GLU A 298 15.85 -8.73 -5.21
CA GLU A 298 15.70 -8.54 -3.76
C GLU A 298 16.20 -9.78 -3.02
N GLU A 299 16.71 -9.56 -1.81
CA GLU A 299 17.16 -10.64 -0.93
C GLU A 299 16.30 -10.68 0.34
N LEU A 300 15.81 -11.88 0.68
CA LEU A 300 15.23 -12.16 1.98
C LEU A 300 16.12 -13.16 2.72
N PRO A 301 16.34 -13.01 4.04
CA PRO A 301 17.18 -13.92 4.81
C PRO A 301 16.49 -15.29 5.02
N ASP A 302 17.22 -16.21 5.65
CA ASP A 302 16.74 -17.54 6.06
C ASP A 302 16.41 -18.50 4.90
N GLY A 303 17.15 -18.42 3.80
CA GLY A 303 17.04 -19.41 2.72
C GLY A 303 17.74 -20.73 3.01
N PRO A 304 17.64 -21.70 2.07
CA PRO A 304 18.27 -23.01 2.20
C PRO A 304 19.78 -22.91 2.45
N GLY A 305 20.31 -23.69 3.39
CA GLY A 305 21.74 -23.69 3.71
C GLY A 305 22.24 -22.43 4.44
N GLY A 306 21.35 -21.50 4.80
CA GLY A 306 21.69 -20.24 5.45
C GLY A 306 21.93 -19.07 4.47
N ASP A 307 21.88 -19.33 3.17
CA ASP A 307 22.00 -18.29 2.14
C ASP A 307 20.71 -17.46 2.02
N PRO A 308 20.78 -16.18 1.65
CA PRO A 308 19.59 -15.38 1.36
C PRO A 308 18.81 -15.93 0.15
N LEU A 309 17.49 -15.95 0.27
CA LEU A 309 16.58 -16.16 -0.86
C LEU A 309 16.63 -14.94 -1.78
N LYS A 310 16.78 -15.20 -3.08
CA LYS A 310 16.81 -14.18 -4.13
C LYS A 310 15.50 -14.14 -4.89
N PHE A 311 14.93 -12.96 -5.05
CA PHE A 311 13.68 -12.76 -5.77
C PHE A 311 13.89 -11.80 -6.93
N ARG A 312 13.58 -12.27 -8.14
CA ARG A 312 13.40 -11.42 -9.30
C ARG A 312 12.13 -10.59 -9.13
N ILE A 313 12.29 -9.27 -9.14
CA ILE A 313 11.20 -8.31 -9.02
C ILE A 313 11.14 -7.47 -10.31
N GLY A 314 10.14 -7.74 -11.15
CA GLY A 314 9.84 -6.92 -12.31
C GLY A 314 9.00 -5.68 -11.97
N PRO A 315 8.74 -4.80 -12.96
CA PRO A 315 7.90 -3.61 -12.78
C PRO A 315 6.46 -3.96 -12.39
N LYS A 316 5.93 -5.08 -12.91
CA LYS A 316 4.57 -5.58 -12.67
C LYS A 316 4.46 -6.48 -11.45
N THR A 317 5.55 -7.10 -11.01
CA THR A 317 5.57 -8.05 -9.89
C THR A 317 5.09 -7.37 -8.61
N PHE A 318 4.10 -7.96 -7.93
CA PHE A 318 3.72 -7.52 -6.58
C PHE A 318 4.77 -8.02 -5.59
N PHE A 319 5.22 -7.11 -4.73
CA PHE A 319 6.12 -7.42 -3.62
C PHE A 319 5.80 -6.47 -2.47
N GLN A 320 5.94 -6.94 -1.24
CA GLN A 320 5.62 -6.14 -0.06
C GLN A 320 6.52 -4.90 -0.01
N THR A 321 5.91 -3.75 0.31
CA THR A 321 6.63 -2.47 0.14
C THR A 321 7.57 -2.13 1.29
N ASN A 322 7.49 -2.82 2.43
CA ASN A 322 8.36 -2.60 3.58
C ASN A 322 9.19 -3.87 3.83
N PRO A 323 10.41 -3.98 3.27
CA PRO A 323 11.19 -5.22 3.34
C PRO A 323 11.45 -5.70 4.77
N GLN A 324 11.79 -4.79 5.69
CA GLN A 324 12.09 -5.15 7.08
C GLN A 324 10.88 -5.77 7.79
N GLN A 325 9.68 -5.19 7.59
CA GLN A 325 8.46 -5.77 8.13
C GLN A 325 8.00 -7.02 7.38
N THR A 326 8.28 -7.12 6.09
CA THR A 326 8.04 -8.34 5.30
C THR A 326 8.80 -9.52 5.89
N ILE A 327 10.08 -9.33 6.21
CA ILE A 327 10.91 -10.38 6.83
C ILE A 327 10.33 -10.81 8.18
N ALA A 328 9.95 -9.86 9.02
CA ALA A 328 9.38 -10.16 10.33
C ALA A 328 8.05 -10.93 10.22
N MET A 329 7.18 -10.52 9.30
CA MET A 329 5.90 -11.18 9.02
C MET A 329 6.11 -12.58 8.41
N TYR A 330 7.07 -12.77 7.50
CA TYR A 330 7.33 -14.07 6.89
C TYR A 330 7.93 -15.08 7.87
N ARG A 331 8.84 -14.63 8.76
CA ARG A 331 9.32 -15.44 9.88
C ARG A 331 8.16 -15.88 10.78
N LEU A 332 7.30 -14.93 11.16
CA LEU A 332 6.10 -15.25 11.93
C LEU A 332 5.19 -16.25 11.22
N THR A 333 4.90 -16.06 9.93
CA THR A 333 4.07 -16.98 9.14
C THR A 333 4.66 -18.38 9.09
N ARG A 334 5.97 -18.50 8.89
CA ARG A 334 6.70 -19.79 8.93
C ARG A 334 6.63 -20.44 10.31
N ASP A 335 6.87 -19.68 11.36
CA ASP A 335 6.88 -20.20 12.73
C ASP A 335 5.46 -20.64 13.15
N LEU A 336 4.43 -19.89 12.75
CA LEU A 336 3.03 -20.24 12.96
C LEU A 336 2.58 -21.44 12.12
N ALA A 337 3.14 -21.62 10.92
CA ALA A 337 2.90 -22.79 10.09
C ALA A 337 3.41 -24.08 10.77
N GLY A 338 4.40 -23.97 11.67
CA GLY A 338 4.84 -25.07 12.54
C GLY A 338 5.35 -26.26 11.76
N LEU A 339 6.22 -26.00 10.79
CA LEU A 339 6.75 -26.99 9.85
C LEU A 339 7.90 -27.80 10.48
N THR A 340 7.95 -29.09 10.17
CA THR A 340 8.95 -30.06 10.65
C THR A 340 9.75 -30.70 9.51
N GLY A 341 9.43 -30.36 8.26
CA GLY A 341 9.98 -30.96 7.06
C GLY A 341 9.13 -32.10 6.48
N GLN A 342 7.96 -32.40 7.06
CA GLN A 342 7.10 -33.52 6.64
C GLN A 342 5.78 -33.05 6.00
N GLU A 343 5.45 -31.78 6.17
CA GLU A 343 4.16 -31.20 5.81
C GLU A 343 4.06 -30.88 4.32
N ASN A 344 2.90 -31.18 3.72
CA ASN A 344 2.49 -30.56 2.46
C ASN A 344 1.80 -29.23 2.80
N VAL A 345 2.30 -28.14 2.24
CA VAL A 345 1.78 -26.79 2.47
C VAL A 345 1.12 -26.28 1.20
N TYR A 346 -0.08 -25.72 1.30
CA TYR A 346 -0.66 -24.94 0.21
C TYR A 346 -0.50 -23.45 0.50
N ASP A 347 0.06 -22.71 -0.45
CA ASP A 347 0.18 -21.24 -0.41
C ASP A 347 -0.83 -20.65 -1.41
N LEU A 348 -1.92 -20.08 -0.90
CA LEU A 348 -2.97 -19.47 -1.70
C LEU A 348 -2.67 -17.98 -1.89
N TYR A 349 -2.87 -17.49 -3.11
CA TYR A 349 -2.54 -16.13 -3.53
C TYR A 349 -1.03 -15.91 -3.52
N CYS A 350 -0.27 -16.92 -3.95
CA CYS A 350 1.17 -16.97 -3.75
C CYS A 350 1.96 -15.89 -4.52
N GLY A 351 1.33 -15.18 -5.47
CA GLY A 351 1.99 -14.17 -6.28
C GLY A 351 3.25 -14.72 -6.96
N ALA A 352 4.38 -14.03 -6.79
CA ALA A 352 5.69 -14.43 -7.28
C ALA A 352 6.41 -15.48 -6.40
N GLY A 353 5.67 -16.18 -5.54
CA GLY A 353 6.15 -17.26 -4.69
C GLY A 353 6.94 -16.81 -3.48
N SER A 354 6.80 -15.56 -3.03
CA SER A 354 7.62 -15.04 -1.93
C SER A 354 7.42 -15.81 -0.61
N ILE A 355 6.17 -16.05 -0.21
CA ILE A 355 5.85 -16.90 0.94
C ILE A 355 6.17 -18.37 0.62
N THR A 356 5.75 -18.88 -0.54
CA THR A 356 6.01 -20.25 -1.00
C THR A 356 7.46 -20.67 -0.82
N LEU A 357 8.41 -19.87 -1.36
CA LEU A 357 9.84 -20.18 -1.31
C LEU A 357 10.41 -19.99 0.09
N TYR A 358 9.87 -19.05 0.88
CA TYR A 358 10.24 -18.86 2.27
C TYR A 358 9.88 -20.06 3.15
N LEU A 359 8.76 -20.72 2.87
CA LEU A 359 8.30 -21.93 3.58
C LEU A 359 8.99 -23.21 3.08
N ALA A 360 9.42 -23.24 1.83
CA ALA A 360 9.96 -24.43 1.18
C ALA A 360 11.18 -25.04 1.89
N ALA A 361 11.98 -24.23 2.58
CA ALA A 361 13.16 -24.70 3.32
C ALA A 361 12.82 -25.67 4.47
N GLN A 362 11.60 -25.63 5.01
CA GLN A 362 11.17 -26.43 6.17
C GLN A 362 9.94 -27.29 5.88
N ALA A 363 9.48 -27.37 4.63
CA ALA A 363 8.35 -28.18 4.22
C ALA A 363 8.79 -29.41 3.42
N LYS A 364 7.97 -30.45 3.40
CA LYS A 364 8.15 -31.57 2.46
C LYS A 364 7.88 -31.11 1.03
N HIS A 365 6.78 -30.39 0.84
CA HIS A 365 6.37 -29.84 -0.45
C HIS A 365 5.50 -28.59 -0.23
N VAL A 366 5.66 -27.56 -1.07
CA VAL A 366 4.78 -26.38 -1.06
C VAL A 366 4.13 -26.19 -2.43
N ALA A 367 2.80 -26.17 -2.46
CA ALA A 367 2.01 -25.93 -3.66
C ALA A 367 1.46 -24.49 -3.65
N GLY A 368 2.00 -23.64 -4.52
CA GLY A 368 1.52 -22.28 -4.73
C GLY A 368 0.39 -22.22 -5.76
N VAL A 369 -0.69 -21.50 -5.43
CA VAL A 369 -1.81 -21.22 -6.35
C VAL A 369 -2.00 -19.71 -6.48
N GLU A 370 -2.05 -19.24 -7.72
CA GLU A 370 -2.19 -17.82 -8.06
C GLU A 370 -3.06 -17.67 -9.30
N LEU A 371 -3.86 -16.60 -9.36
CA LEU A 371 -4.76 -16.35 -10.49
C LEU A 371 -3.99 -15.86 -11.72
N VAL A 372 -2.96 -15.03 -11.50
CA VAL A 372 -2.20 -14.33 -12.56
C VAL A 372 -1.08 -15.23 -13.11
N PRO A 373 -1.14 -15.66 -14.39
CA PRO A 373 -0.14 -16.55 -14.97
C PRO A 373 1.28 -15.98 -14.98
N GLU A 374 1.44 -14.66 -15.16
CA GLU A 374 2.72 -13.97 -15.13
C GLU A 374 3.38 -14.05 -13.76
N SER A 375 2.60 -13.90 -12.68
CA SER A 375 3.09 -14.09 -11.30
C SER A 375 3.57 -15.52 -11.06
N VAL A 376 2.86 -16.52 -11.60
CA VAL A 376 3.29 -17.92 -11.55
C VAL A 376 4.57 -18.18 -12.34
N ALA A 377 4.75 -17.51 -13.49
CA ALA A 377 5.99 -17.58 -14.24
C ALA A 377 7.16 -16.98 -13.44
N ASP A 378 6.96 -15.81 -12.81
CA ASP A 378 7.94 -15.20 -11.90
C ASP A 378 8.27 -16.15 -10.72
N ALA A 379 7.26 -16.80 -10.14
CA ALA A 379 7.45 -17.75 -9.04
C ALA A 379 8.33 -18.94 -9.42
N ARG A 380 8.15 -19.48 -10.64
CA ARG A 380 9.01 -20.56 -11.16
C ARG A 380 10.45 -20.09 -11.39
N VAL A 381 10.63 -18.87 -11.91
CA VAL A 381 11.97 -18.27 -12.06
C VAL A 381 12.63 -18.09 -10.70
N ASN A 382 11.90 -17.59 -9.70
CA ASN A 382 12.41 -17.42 -8.34
C ASN A 382 12.77 -18.77 -7.70
N ALA A 383 11.96 -19.82 -7.89
CA ALA A 383 12.29 -21.16 -7.40
C ALA A 383 13.61 -21.68 -8.00
N ALA A 384 13.76 -21.54 -9.32
CA ALA A 384 14.97 -21.94 -10.03
C ALA A 384 16.20 -21.13 -9.58
N LEU A 385 16.05 -19.82 -9.37
CA LEU A 385 17.12 -18.93 -8.90
C LEU A 385 17.67 -19.34 -7.53
N ASN A 386 16.82 -19.92 -6.68
CA ASN A 386 17.18 -20.41 -5.35
C ASN A 386 17.50 -21.92 -5.31
N GLY A 387 17.44 -22.61 -6.44
CA GLY A 387 17.64 -24.07 -6.49
C GLY A 387 16.56 -24.86 -5.73
N ILE A 388 15.40 -24.26 -5.44
CA ILE A 388 14.32 -24.88 -4.69
C ILE A 388 13.49 -25.77 -5.63
N ARG A 389 13.37 -27.06 -5.28
CA ARG A 389 12.74 -28.08 -6.14
C ARG A 389 11.50 -28.73 -5.53
N ASN A 390 11.27 -28.56 -4.24
CA ASN A 390 10.11 -29.10 -3.52
C ASN A 390 8.92 -28.14 -3.55
N VAL A 391 8.71 -27.46 -4.69
CA VAL A 391 7.62 -26.52 -4.90
C VAL A 391 6.92 -26.79 -6.22
N SER A 392 5.61 -26.57 -6.26
CA SER A 392 4.81 -26.58 -7.49
C SER A 392 4.00 -25.30 -7.57
N PHE A 393 3.79 -24.78 -8.79
CA PHE A 393 2.99 -23.57 -8.99
C PHE A 393 1.92 -23.83 -10.04
N THR A 394 0.66 -23.49 -9.70
CA THR A 394 -0.50 -23.63 -10.58
C THR A 394 -1.18 -22.28 -10.75
N SER A 395 -1.37 -21.86 -12.01
CA SER A 395 -2.12 -20.66 -12.34
C SER A 395 -3.61 -20.98 -12.55
N GLY A 396 -4.51 -20.26 -11.90
CA GLY A 396 -5.95 -20.37 -12.17
C GLY A 396 -6.83 -19.91 -11.01
N ASP A 397 -8.15 -19.93 -11.25
CA ASP A 397 -9.14 -19.69 -10.21
C ASP A 397 -9.03 -20.79 -9.14
N MET A 398 -8.71 -20.42 -7.91
CA MET A 398 -8.50 -21.34 -6.78
C MET A 398 -9.66 -22.31 -6.59
N LYS A 399 -10.88 -21.85 -6.85
CA LYS A 399 -12.11 -22.66 -6.72
C LYS A 399 -12.16 -23.80 -7.74
N LYS A 400 -11.46 -23.65 -8.85
CA LYS A 400 -11.36 -24.66 -9.92
C LYS A 400 -10.08 -25.48 -9.79
N VAL A 401 -9.01 -24.86 -9.32
CA VAL A 401 -7.69 -25.47 -9.22
C VAL A 401 -7.60 -26.46 -8.06
N MET A 402 -8.25 -26.20 -6.93
CA MET A 402 -8.13 -27.04 -5.72
C MET A 402 -9.04 -28.28 -5.75
N ASP A 403 -9.05 -29.00 -6.88
CA ASP A 403 -9.85 -30.21 -7.09
C ASP A 403 -9.15 -31.49 -6.62
N ALA A 404 -9.80 -32.65 -6.85
CA ALA A 404 -9.27 -33.95 -6.45
C ALA A 404 -7.95 -34.30 -7.17
N GLU A 405 -7.75 -33.86 -8.42
CA GLU A 405 -6.51 -34.11 -9.16
C GLU A 405 -5.35 -33.29 -8.57
N PHE A 406 -5.62 -32.03 -8.21
CA PHE A 406 -4.65 -31.18 -7.53
C PHE A 406 -4.21 -31.77 -6.19
N VAL A 407 -5.16 -32.29 -5.41
CA VAL A 407 -4.86 -32.95 -4.13
C VAL A 407 -4.09 -34.25 -4.34
N GLN A 408 -4.42 -35.03 -5.37
CA GLN A 408 -3.67 -36.25 -5.71
C GLN A 408 -2.22 -35.94 -6.09
N ARG A 409 -2.01 -34.86 -6.85
CA ARG A 409 -0.68 -34.44 -7.32
C ARG A 409 0.19 -33.84 -6.20
N ASN A 410 -0.40 -33.01 -5.34
CA ASN A 410 0.35 -32.25 -4.32
C ASN A 410 0.27 -32.86 -2.91
N GLY A 411 -0.51 -33.92 -2.72
CA GLY A 411 -0.86 -34.45 -1.41
C GLY A 411 -1.91 -33.58 -0.71
N ARG A 412 -2.60 -34.15 0.29
CA ARG A 412 -3.49 -33.35 1.15
C ARG A 412 -2.68 -32.34 1.98
N PRO A 413 -3.18 -31.10 2.15
CA PRO A 413 -2.44 -30.09 2.90
C PRO A 413 -2.52 -30.35 4.40
N ASP A 414 -1.36 -30.34 5.04
CA ASP A 414 -1.24 -30.32 6.50
C ASP A 414 -1.36 -28.87 7.04
N VAL A 415 -0.92 -27.92 6.21
CA VAL A 415 -0.99 -26.49 6.48
C VAL A 415 -1.47 -25.75 5.23
N VAL A 416 -2.36 -24.77 5.41
CA VAL A 416 -2.66 -23.77 4.38
C VAL A 416 -2.17 -22.42 4.85
N VAL A 417 -1.46 -21.70 3.98
CA VAL A 417 -1.16 -20.29 4.15
C VAL A 417 -1.94 -19.51 3.10
N THR A 418 -2.57 -18.41 3.49
CA THR A 418 -3.37 -17.57 2.58
C THR A 418 -3.09 -16.10 2.84
N ASP A 419 -2.76 -15.35 1.78
CA ASP A 419 -2.55 -13.89 1.79
C ASP A 419 -3.43 -13.22 0.70
N PRO A 420 -4.77 -13.22 0.89
CA PRO A 420 -5.69 -12.73 -0.13
C PRO A 420 -5.58 -11.21 -0.35
N PRO A 421 -6.10 -10.69 -1.47
CA PRO A 421 -6.20 -9.26 -1.70
C PRO A 421 -7.10 -8.57 -0.66
N ARG A 422 -7.16 -7.23 -0.68
CA ARG A 422 -7.95 -6.43 0.30
C ARG A 422 -9.43 -6.80 0.41
N ALA A 423 -9.99 -7.51 -0.57
CA ALA A 423 -11.36 -8.00 -0.57
C ALA A 423 -11.57 -9.25 0.30
N GLY A 424 -10.49 -9.86 0.80
CA GLY A 424 -10.49 -11.15 1.49
C GLY A 424 -10.57 -12.32 0.51
N MET A 425 -10.80 -13.52 1.07
CA MET A 425 -11.08 -14.72 0.29
C MET A 425 -12.52 -14.69 -0.22
N ASP A 426 -12.73 -15.23 -1.42
CA ASP A 426 -14.09 -15.47 -1.89
C ASP A 426 -14.72 -16.62 -1.11
N GLU A 427 -16.03 -16.53 -0.84
CA GLU A 427 -16.78 -17.54 -0.08
C GLU A 427 -16.56 -18.99 -0.58
N PRO A 428 -16.54 -19.27 -1.90
CA PRO A 428 -16.28 -20.64 -2.37
C PRO A 428 -14.86 -21.14 -2.03
N VAL A 429 -13.85 -20.27 -1.93
CA VAL A 429 -12.50 -20.67 -1.48
C VAL A 429 -12.57 -21.10 -0.01
N VAL A 430 -13.28 -20.35 0.83
CA VAL A 430 -13.50 -20.70 2.24
C VAL A 430 -14.20 -22.06 2.36
N ARG A 431 -15.20 -22.34 1.52
CA ARG A 431 -15.86 -23.65 1.47
C ARG A 431 -14.91 -24.79 1.10
N HIS A 432 -14.03 -24.57 0.11
CA HIS A 432 -13.00 -25.57 -0.24
C HIS A 432 -12.04 -25.83 0.92
N LEU A 433 -11.69 -24.81 1.71
CA LEU A 433 -10.87 -25.02 2.92
C LEU A 433 -11.59 -25.88 3.97
N LEU A 434 -12.91 -25.70 4.14
CA LEU A 434 -13.71 -26.56 5.02
C LEU A 434 -13.77 -28.02 4.51
N GLU A 435 -13.81 -28.22 3.19
CA GLU A 435 -13.81 -29.56 2.58
C GLU A 435 -12.46 -30.27 2.67
N LEU A 436 -11.36 -29.55 2.38
CA LEU A 436 -9.99 -30.05 2.55
C LEU A 436 -9.67 -30.30 4.02
N ALA A 437 -10.24 -29.46 4.90
CA ALA A 437 -10.14 -29.52 6.34
C ALA A 437 -8.69 -29.69 6.86
N PRO A 438 -7.72 -28.87 6.38
CA PRO A 438 -6.33 -28.94 6.84
C PRO A 438 -6.26 -28.77 8.36
N PRO A 439 -5.37 -29.46 9.07
CA PRO A 439 -5.19 -29.30 10.50
C PRO A 439 -4.92 -27.85 10.94
N ARG A 440 -4.24 -27.06 10.09
CA ARG A 440 -3.79 -25.71 10.40
C ARG A 440 -3.97 -24.76 9.21
N ILE A 441 -4.39 -23.53 9.49
CA ILE A 441 -4.43 -22.44 8.50
C ILE A 441 -3.72 -21.21 9.10
N VAL A 442 -2.83 -20.58 8.34
CA VAL A 442 -2.24 -19.27 8.66
C VAL A 442 -2.80 -18.25 7.66
N TYR A 443 -3.57 -17.29 8.15
CA TYR A 443 -4.19 -16.25 7.35
C TYR A 443 -3.46 -14.93 7.58
N VAL A 444 -2.75 -14.44 6.55
CA VAL A 444 -2.16 -13.09 6.48
C VAL A 444 -3.16 -12.13 5.81
N SER A 445 -3.41 -10.95 6.37
CA SER A 445 -4.37 -10.01 5.79
C SER A 445 -4.01 -8.55 5.99
N CYS A 446 -4.14 -7.78 4.90
CA CYS A 446 -4.04 -6.32 4.89
C CYS A 446 -5.35 -5.59 5.25
N ASN A 447 -6.41 -6.34 5.55
CA ASN A 447 -7.72 -5.81 5.89
C ASN A 447 -8.44 -6.69 6.94
N PRO A 448 -8.32 -6.33 8.24
CA PRO A 448 -8.93 -7.10 9.31
C PRO A 448 -10.46 -7.22 9.22
N ALA A 449 -11.15 -6.30 8.54
CA ALA A 449 -12.61 -6.36 8.40
C ALA A 449 -13.06 -7.48 7.45
N THR A 450 -12.39 -7.65 6.31
CA THR A 450 -12.67 -8.78 5.41
C THR A 450 -12.13 -10.09 5.97
N GLN A 451 -11.00 -10.04 6.70
CA GLN A 451 -10.51 -11.19 7.45
C GLN A 451 -11.55 -11.67 8.48
N ALA A 452 -12.16 -10.76 9.25
CA ALA A 452 -13.22 -11.11 10.21
C ALA A 452 -14.40 -11.85 9.56
N ARG A 453 -14.86 -11.37 8.39
CA ARG A 453 -15.92 -12.04 7.60
C ARG A 453 -15.51 -13.47 7.24
N ASP A 454 -14.31 -13.66 6.72
CA ASP A 454 -13.86 -14.97 6.25
C ASP A 454 -13.64 -15.94 7.42
N LEU A 455 -13.09 -15.45 8.53
CA LEU A 455 -12.89 -16.22 9.75
C LEU A 455 -14.23 -16.64 10.38
N ALA A 456 -15.27 -15.80 10.31
CA ALA A 456 -16.60 -16.15 10.79
C ALA A 456 -17.18 -17.37 10.04
N LEU A 457 -16.91 -17.48 8.74
CA LEU A 457 -17.31 -18.64 7.93
C LEU A 457 -16.53 -19.93 8.29
N LEU A 458 -15.33 -19.80 8.87
CA LEU A 458 -14.50 -20.93 9.31
C LEU A 458 -14.74 -21.34 10.77
N ASN A 459 -15.44 -20.50 11.55
CA ASN A 459 -15.46 -20.56 13.02
C ASN A 459 -16.08 -21.85 13.60
N ASP A 460 -16.97 -22.51 12.85
CA ASP A 460 -17.59 -23.77 13.28
C ASP A 460 -16.63 -24.96 13.21
N ALA A 461 -15.66 -24.94 12.29
CA ALA A 461 -14.70 -26.02 12.09
C ALA A 461 -13.31 -25.71 12.67
N TYR A 462 -12.99 -24.43 12.84
CA TYR A 462 -11.69 -23.96 13.30
C TYR A 462 -11.83 -23.06 14.53
N ARG A 463 -10.84 -23.10 15.43
CA ARG A 463 -10.65 -22.09 16.46
C ARG A 463 -9.47 -21.20 16.11
N ILE A 464 -9.61 -19.92 16.40
CA ILE A 464 -8.49 -18.97 16.39
C ILE A 464 -7.68 -19.21 17.67
N ASP A 465 -6.41 -19.54 17.52
CA ASP A 465 -5.52 -19.77 18.66
C ASP A 465 -4.32 -18.80 18.72
N PHE A 466 -4.18 -17.95 17.69
CA PHE A 466 -3.18 -16.89 17.66
C PHE A 466 -3.63 -15.71 16.79
N VAL A 467 -3.34 -14.48 17.24
CA VAL A 467 -3.58 -13.23 16.50
C VAL A 467 -2.40 -12.29 16.72
N GLN A 468 -1.82 -11.77 15.63
CA GLN A 468 -0.72 -10.82 15.64
C GLN A 468 -0.93 -9.71 14.61
N PRO A 469 -1.30 -8.50 15.06
CA PRO A 469 -1.24 -7.31 14.24
C PRO A 469 0.21 -6.95 13.90
N VAL A 470 0.47 -6.43 12.71
CA VAL A 470 1.80 -6.02 12.23
C VAL A 470 1.71 -4.62 11.61
N ASP A 471 2.58 -3.72 12.06
CA ASP A 471 2.68 -2.38 11.48
C ASP A 471 3.58 -2.35 10.24
N MET A 472 3.02 -2.81 9.12
CA MET A 472 3.66 -2.73 7.81
C MET A 472 3.81 -1.29 7.29
N PHE A 473 2.93 -0.37 7.71
CA PHE A 473 2.82 0.98 7.16
C PHE A 473 2.69 2.07 8.24
N PRO A 474 3.80 2.45 8.90
CA PRO A 474 3.84 3.58 9.83
C PRO A 474 3.22 4.85 9.25
N HIS A 475 2.66 5.69 10.14
CA HIS A 475 2.00 6.96 9.78
C HIS A 475 0.76 6.82 8.90
N THR A 476 0.31 5.61 8.60
CA THR A 476 -0.97 5.32 7.95
C THR A 476 -1.89 4.57 8.91
N TYR A 477 -3.18 4.46 8.55
CA TYR A 477 -4.15 3.65 9.27
C TYR A 477 -4.16 2.17 8.83
N HIS A 478 -3.30 1.79 7.87
CA HIS A 478 -3.23 0.41 7.42
C HIS A 478 -2.52 -0.46 8.45
N VAL A 479 -3.03 -1.67 8.63
CA VAL A 479 -2.50 -2.69 9.55
C VAL A 479 -2.59 -4.03 8.83
N GLU A 480 -1.49 -4.76 8.86
CA GLU A 480 -1.48 -6.18 8.48
C GLU A 480 -1.83 -7.00 9.71
N ASN A 481 -2.43 -8.17 9.55
CA ASN A 481 -2.75 -9.05 10.66
C ASN A 481 -2.56 -10.52 10.26
N VAL A 482 -1.87 -11.27 11.10
CA VAL A 482 -1.65 -12.71 10.93
C VAL A 482 -2.46 -13.46 11.98
N VAL A 483 -3.28 -14.41 11.52
CA VAL A 483 -4.10 -15.28 12.37
C VAL A 483 -3.72 -16.72 12.14
N ARG A 484 -3.58 -17.49 13.22
CA ARG A 484 -3.50 -18.95 13.15
C ARG A 484 -4.83 -19.57 13.56
N LEU A 485 -5.28 -20.49 12.72
CA LEU A 485 -6.44 -21.33 12.94
C LEU A 485 -5.97 -22.77 13.12
N VAL A 486 -6.55 -23.43 14.11
CA VAL A 486 -6.40 -24.87 14.31
C VAL A 486 -7.77 -25.53 14.23
N LYS A 487 -7.82 -26.68 13.58
CA LYS A 487 -9.05 -27.46 13.46
C LYS A 487 -9.56 -27.83 14.86
N ARG A 488 -10.88 -27.76 15.06
CA ARG A 488 -11.50 -27.94 16.38
C ARG A 488 -11.33 -29.34 16.94
#